data_AF-A0A8T0CU11-F1
#
_entry.id   AF-A0A8T0CU11-F1
#
_cell.length_a   1.000
_cell.length_b   1.000
_cell.length_c   1.000
_cell.angle_alpha   90.00
_cell.angle_beta   90.00
_cell.angle_gamma   90.00
#
_symmetry.space_group_name_H-M   'P 1'
#
loop_
_entity.id
_entity.type
_entity.pdbx_description
1 polymer ?
#
loop_
_entity_poly.entity_id
_entity_poly.type
_entity_poly.pdbx_seq_one_letter_code
_entity_poly.pdbx_strand_id
1 'polypeptide(L)'
;MDKYEVIKDIGSGNFGVARLMRDKETKELVAMKYIERGRKIDENVAREIINHRSLCHPNIIRFKEVILTPTHLAIVMECWNQNTKEKWQRLENFGMRHE
;
A
#
# COMPACT_ATOMS: atom_id res chain seq x y z
N MET A 1 11.97 7.59 -6.12
CA MET A 1 10.68 8.18 -5.67
C MET A 1 10.15 9.25 -6.62
N ASP A 2 10.85 9.62 -7.69
CA ASP A 2 10.41 10.74 -8.53
C ASP A 2 9.06 10.51 -9.24
N LYS A 3 8.65 9.25 -9.46
CA LYS A 3 7.36 8.85 -10.06
C LYS A 3 6.13 9.25 -9.24
N TYR A 4 6.23 9.31 -7.91
CA TYR A 4 5.08 9.51 -7.03
C TYR A 4 5.19 10.78 -6.20
N GLU A 5 4.11 11.54 -6.13
CA GLU A 5 3.97 12.73 -5.30
C GLU A 5 3.15 12.40 -4.05
N VAL A 6 3.62 12.78 -2.86
CA VAL A 6 2.88 12.60 -1.61
C VAL A 6 1.72 13.58 -1.57
N ILE A 7 0.49 13.09 -1.39
CA ILE A 7 -0.69 13.93 -1.20
C ILE A 7 -0.99 14.11 0.28
N LYS A 8 -1.09 13.00 1.03
CA LYS A 8 -1.31 13.01 2.48
C LYS A 8 -0.97 11.67 3.11
N ASP A 9 -0.69 11.68 4.40
CA ASP A 9 -0.64 10.46 5.20
C ASP A 9 -2.08 9.96 5.44
N ILE A 10 -2.30 8.64 5.36
CA ILE A 10 -3.63 8.03 5.47
C ILE A 10 -3.75 6.99 6.59
N GLY A 11 -2.64 6.63 7.22
CA GLY A 11 -2.66 5.77 8.39
C GLY A 11 -1.26 5.37 8.84
N SER A 12 -1.14 5.00 10.11
CA SER A 12 0.07 4.44 10.70
C SER A 12 -0.31 3.22 11.53
N GLY A 13 0.45 2.13 11.41
CA GLY A 13 0.23 0.92 12.19
C GLY A 13 1.53 0.19 12.48
N ASN A 14 1.43 -1.01 13.06
CA ASN A 14 2.58 -1.78 13.55
C ASN A 14 3.62 -2.08 12.43
N PHE A 15 3.14 -2.26 11.20
CA PHE A 15 3.97 -2.57 10.03
C PHE A 15 4.50 -1.31 9.31
N GLY A 16 4.14 -0.11 9.77
CA GLY A 16 4.63 1.17 9.24
C GLY A 16 3.52 2.12 8.78
N VAL A 17 3.86 3.04 7.87
CA VAL A 17 3.00 4.18 7.50
C VAL A 17 2.42 3.98 6.11
N ALA A 18 1.12 4.24 5.96
CA ALA A 18 0.43 4.30 4.68
C ALA A 18 0.23 5.76 4.25
N ARG A 19 0.60 6.07 3.00
CA ARG A 19 0.45 7.39 2.39
C ARG A 19 -0.40 7.32 1.13
N LEU A 20 -1.26 8.30 0.94
CA LEU A 20 -1.90 8.58 -0.34
C LEU A 20 -0.90 9.34 -1.20
N MET A 21 -0.61 8.76 -2.36
CA MET A 21 0.31 9.33 -3.34
C MET A 21 -0.43 9.52 -4.67
N ARG A 22 0.08 10.40 -5.51
CA ARG A 22 -0.36 10.57 -6.90
C ARG A 22 0.77 10.16 -7.83
N ASP A 23 0.47 9.30 -8.79
CA ASP A 23 1.37 9.02 -9.90
C ASP A 23 1.51 10.29 -10.76
N LYS A 24 2.73 10.79 -10.94
CA LYS A 24 2.95 12.06 -11.65
C LYS A 24 2.64 11.96 -13.14
N GLU A 25 2.78 10.76 -13.72
CA GLU A 25 2.55 10.51 -15.15
C GLU A 25 1.07 10.23 -15.41
N THR A 26 0.49 9.26 -14.70
CA THR A 26 -0.90 8.83 -14.95
C THR A 26 -1.95 9.69 -14.25
N LYS A 27 -1.53 10.52 -13.27
CA LYS A 27 -2.38 11.27 -12.34
C LYS A 27 -3.28 10.41 -11.46
N GLU A 28 -3.10 9.09 -11.48
CA GLU A 28 -3.85 8.17 -10.63
C GLU A 28 -3.47 8.32 -9.16
N LEU A 29 -4.46 8.15 -8.27
CA LEU A 29 -4.23 8.03 -6.84
C LEU A 29 -3.84 6.59 -6.49
N VAL A 30 -2.83 6.46 -5.64
CA VAL A 30 -2.34 5.16 -5.14
C VAL A 30 -2.09 5.25 -3.65
N ALA A 31 -2.23 4.13 -2.96
CA ALA A 31 -1.85 4.01 -1.56
C ALA A 31 -0.48 3.34 -1.51
N MET A 32 0.42 3.88 -0.70
CA MET A 32 1.77 3.38 -0.55
C MET A 32 2.03 3.06 0.91
N LYS A 33 2.18 1.77 1.23
CA LYS A 33 2.48 1.27 2.58
C LYS A 33 3.98 1.07 2.71
N TYR A 34 4.62 1.83 3.60
CA TYR A 34 6.04 1.75 3.90
C TYR A 34 6.29 0.80 5.06
N ILE A 35 7.17 -0.17 4.86
CA ILE A 35 7.60 -1.15 5.86
C ILE A 35 9.10 -0.97 6.06
N GLU A 36 9.56 -0.74 7.29
CA GLU A 36 10.98 -0.61 7.62
C GLU A 36 11.73 -1.89 7.27
N ARG A 37 12.92 -1.75 6.66
CA ARG A 37 13.81 -2.87 6.36
C ARG A 37 14.48 -3.37 7.64
N GLY A 38 14.79 -4.66 7.66
CA GLY A 38 15.44 -5.33 8.78
C GLY A 38 14.63 -6.53 9.24
N ARG A 39 14.65 -6.82 10.56
CA ARG A 39 13.96 -7.98 11.15
C ARG A 39 12.44 -7.99 10.94
N LYS A 40 11.84 -6.84 10.60
CA LYS A 40 10.40 -6.71 10.30
C LYS A 40 10.01 -7.24 8.91
N ILE A 41 10.97 -7.41 7.99
CA ILE A 41 10.71 -8.05 6.69
C ILE A 41 11.10 -9.51 6.83
N ASP A 42 10.15 -10.32 7.29
CA ASP A 42 10.28 -11.76 7.44
C ASP A 42 9.62 -12.50 6.25
N GLU A 43 9.66 -13.83 6.29
CA GLU A 43 8.98 -14.67 5.31
C GLU A 43 7.45 -14.45 5.28
N ASN A 44 6.86 -13.95 6.36
CA ASN A 44 5.43 -13.67 6.41
C ASN A 44 5.10 -12.45 5.56
N VAL A 45 5.90 -11.38 5.64
CA VAL A 45 5.75 -10.20 4.78
C VAL A 45 5.94 -10.57 3.31
N ALA A 46 6.95 -11.39 2.99
CA ALA A 46 7.16 -11.88 1.63
C ALA A 46 5.95 -12.69 1.12
N ARG A 47 5.42 -13.59 1.95
CA ARG A 47 4.24 -14.40 1.62
C ARG A 47 2.99 -13.55 1.42
N GLU A 48 2.78 -12.53 2.26
CA GLU A 48 1.65 -11.60 2.12
C GLU A 48 1.72 -10.84 0.79
N ILE A 49 2.90 -10.34 0.41
CA ILE A 49 3.10 -9.67 -0.89
C ILE A 49 2.81 -10.61 -2.05
N ILE A 50 3.32 -11.86 -2.01
CA ILE A 50 3.09 -12.86 -3.07
C ILE A 50 1.61 -13.21 -3.19
N ASN A 51 0.95 -13.43 -2.05
CA ASN A 51 -0.47 -13.75 -2.00
C ASN A 51 -1.29 -12.58 -2.56
N HIS A 52 -1.02 -11.35 -2.11
CA HIS A 52 -1.75 -10.16 -2.55
C HIS A 52 -1.56 -9.89 -4.05
N ARG A 53 -0.35 -10.08 -4.58
CA ARG A 53 -0.05 -9.95 -6.02
C ARG A 53 -0.88 -10.90 -6.88
N SER A 54 -1.28 -12.04 -6.33
CA SER A 54 -2.07 -13.07 -7.04
C SER A 54 -3.58 -12.81 -6.98
N LEU A 55 -4.04 -11.84 -6.18
CA LEU A 55 -5.46 -11.51 -6.05
C LEU A 55 -5.90 -10.52 -7.14
N CYS A 56 -6.83 -10.96 -8.00
CA CYS A 56 -7.43 -10.13 -9.03
C CYS A 56 -8.96 -10.24 -8.96
N HIS A 57 -9.59 -9.37 -8.17
CA HIS A 57 -11.04 -9.34 -7.99
C HIS A 57 -11.53 -7.90 -7.79
N PRO A 58 -12.68 -7.49 -8.34
CA PRO A 58 -13.18 -6.10 -8.26
C PRO A 58 -13.32 -5.54 -6.83
N ASN A 59 -13.62 -6.43 -5.87
CA ASN A 59 -13.80 -6.08 -4.45
C ASN A 59 -12.54 -6.25 -3.58
N ILE A 60 -11.40 -6.57 -4.20
CA ILE A 60 -10.10 -6.67 -3.53
C ILE A 60 -9.22 -5.54 -4.05
N ILE A 61 -8.49 -4.90 -3.13
CA ILE A 61 -7.57 -3.83 -3.49
C ILE A 61 -6.45 -4.42 -4.34
N ARG A 62 -6.24 -3.87 -5.53
CA ARG A 62 -5.27 -4.41 -6.46
C ARG A 62 -3.85 -4.00 -6.06
N PHE A 63 -2.97 -4.99 -5.96
CA PHE A 63 -1.53 -4.76 -5.89
C PHE A 63 -1.05 -4.18 -7.23
N LYS A 64 -0.28 -3.08 -7.19
CA LYS A 64 0.32 -2.48 -8.39
C LYS A 64 1.79 -2.88 -8.51
N GLU A 65 2.60 -2.50 -7.53
CA GLU A 65 4.05 -2.74 -7.55
C GLU A 65 4.66 -2.70 -6.14
N VAL A 66 5.91 -3.13 -6.02
CA VAL A 66 6.72 -2.97 -4.81
C VAL A 66 7.98 -2.19 -5.16
N ILE A 67 8.31 -1.20 -4.34
CA ILE A 67 9.48 -0.34 -4.51
C ILE A 67 10.40 -0.58 -3.34
N LEU A 68 11.62 -1.02 -3.63
CA LEU A 68 12.65 -1.17 -2.62
C LEU A 68 13.43 0.14 -2.50
N THR A 69 13.55 0.64 -1.27
CA THR A 69 14.38 1.79 -0.94
C THR A 69 15.51 1.36 0.01
N PRO A 70 16.53 2.19 0.27
CA PRO A 70 17.59 1.84 1.22
C PRO A 70 17.07 1.49 2.62
N THR A 71 15.99 2.15 3.08
CA THR A 71 15.49 2.03 4.46
C THR A 71 14.14 1.33 4.58
N HIS A 72 13.32 1.32 3.52
CA HIS A 72 11.96 0.79 3.52
C HIS A 72 11.65 -0.07 2.29
N LEU A 73 10.73 -1.01 2.44
CA LEU A 73 9.98 -1.63 1.35
C LEU A 73 8.64 -0.90 1.24
N ALA A 74 8.33 -0.35 0.07
CA ALA A 74 7.09 0.38 -0.19
C ALA A 74 6.17 -0.45 -1.10
N ILE A 75 5.01 -0.86 -0.58
CA ILE A 75 3.98 -1.58 -1.34
C ILE A 75 3.03 -0.56 -1.94
N VAL A 76 2.94 -0.52 -3.27
CA VAL A 76 2.02 0.35 -4.01
C VAL A 76 0.77 -0.43 -4.37
N MET A 77 -0.38 0.12 -3.98
CA MET A 77 -1.68 -0.49 -4.21
C MET A 77 -2.66 0.53 -4.75
N GLU A 78 -3.68 0.02 -5.44
CA GLU A 78 -4.78 0.84 -5.95
C GLU A 78 -5.43 1.63 -4.81
N CYS A 79 -5.55 2.94 -4.98
CA CYS A 79 -6.35 3.77 -4.09
C CYS A 79 -7.49 4.39 -4.89
N TRP A 80 -8.67 4.37 -4.28
CA TRP A 80 -9.90 5.06 -4.68
C TRP A 80 -10.08 5.41 -6.17
N ASN A 81 -11.07 4.78 -6.81
CA ASN A 81 -11.80 5.38 -7.90
C ASN A 81 -13.17 5.83 -7.36
N GLN A 82 -13.53 7.07 -7.65
CA GLN A 82 -14.78 7.78 -7.35
C GLN A 82 -16.06 6.94 -7.65
N ASN A 83 -15.97 5.89 -8.48
CA ASN A 83 -17.07 5.03 -8.90
C ASN A 83 -17.46 3.89 -7.94
N THR A 84 -16.68 3.55 -6.90
CA THR A 84 -17.06 2.47 -5.96
C THR A 84 -17.07 2.97 -4.52
N LYS A 85 -18.27 3.11 -3.92
CA LYS A 85 -18.51 3.65 -2.57
C LYS A 85 -17.88 2.85 -1.39
N GLU A 86 -17.14 1.76 -1.63
CA GLU A 86 -16.75 0.80 -0.57
C GLU A 86 -15.25 0.53 -0.35
N LYS A 87 -14.31 1.29 -0.94
CA LYS A 87 -12.87 0.94 -0.84
C LYS A 87 -12.08 1.51 0.36
N TRP A 88 -12.69 2.30 1.25
CA TRP A 88 -11.96 3.01 2.32
C TRP A 88 -11.83 2.24 3.65
N GLN A 89 -12.91 1.63 4.17
CA GLN A 89 -12.88 0.94 5.48
C GLN A 89 -11.91 -0.24 5.53
N ARG A 90 -11.60 -0.86 4.38
CA ARG A 90 -10.66 -2.01 4.33
C ARG A 90 -9.20 -1.60 4.40
N LEU A 91 -8.79 -0.45 3.85
CA LEU A 91 -7.40 0.02 3.93
C LEU A 91 -7.01 0.40 5.35
N GLU A 92 -7.93 1.02 6.09
CA GLU A 92 -7.75 1.27 7.53
C GLU A 92 -7.54 -0.05 8.28
N ASN A 93 -8.36 -1.06 8.00
CA ASN A 93 -8.27 -2.37 8.66
C ASN A 93 -7.08 -3.25 8.21
N PHE A 94 -6.54 -3.07 6.99
CA PHE A 94 -5.42 -3.88 6.45
C PHE A 94 -4.06 -3.53 7.07
N GLY A 95 -3.98 -2.48 7.88
CA GLY A 95 -2.75 -2.05 8.53
C GLY A 95 -2.90 -1.56 9.96
N MET A 96 -4.12 -1.30 10.46
CA MET A 96 -4.36 -0.72 11.78
C MET A 96 -4.97 -1.70 12.80
N ARG A 97 -4.90 -3.00 12.55
CA ARG A 97 -5.11 -3.99 13.63
C ARG A 97 -3.88 -3.95 14.55
N HIS A 98 -3.98 -3.13 15.60
CA HIS A 98 -3.40 -3.47 16.88
C HIS A 98 -4.00 -4.83 17.28
N GLU A 99 -3.18 -5.84 17.47
CA GLU A 99 -3.55 -6.90 18.42
C GLU A 99 -3.87 -6.27 19.78
#